data_AF-A0A7S2CD78-F1
#
_entry.id   AF-A0A7S2CD78-F1
#
_cell.length_a   1.000
_cell.length_b   1.000
_cell.length_c   1.000
_cell.angle_alpha   90.00
_cell.angle_beta   90.00
_cell.angle_gamma   90.00
#
_symmetry.space_group_name_H-M   'P 1'
#
loop_
_entity.id
_entity.type
_entity.pdbx_description
1 polymer ?
#
loop_
_entity_poly.entity_id
_entity_poly.type
_entity_poly.pdbx_seq_one_letter_code
_entity_poly.pdbx_strand_id
1 'polypeptide(L)'
;CWVSPGDGTGFGETVRVVGSDPGLGAWDPTKALSLETNEEIFPCWVSPEPIFVDLHAEVEYKYVLVGNDGQMIAWEQYTGNRRFMASGTEMTIEDDEGLYRAKMNQEEDEEEDDD
;
A
#
# COMPACT_ATOMS: atom_id res chain seq x y z
N CYS A 1 -3.78 0.02 0.20
CA CYS A 1 -3.25 0.53 -1.09
C CYS A 1 -3.18 2.06 -1.04
N TRP A 2 -2.04 2.65 -1.37
CA TRP A 2 -1.80 4.11 -1.36
C TRP A 2 -1.96 4.72 -2.75
N VAL A 3 -2.39 5.99 -2.84
CA VAL A 3 -2.44 6.79 -4.07
C VAL A 3 -1.61 8.06 -3.90
N SER A 4 -0.64 8.32 -4.78
CA SER A 4 0.23 9.51 -4.71
C SER A 4 -0.51 10.80 -5.11
N PRO A 5 -0.44 11.88 -4.31
CA PRO A 5 -0.99 13.18 -4.71
C PRO A 5 -0.07 13.91 -5.71
N GLY A 6 -0.49 14.01 -6.98
CA GLY A 6 0.24 14.65 -8.09
C GLY A 6 0.76 13.65 -9.13
N ASP A 7 1.02 14.12 -10.35
CA ASP A 7 1.32 13.38 -11.61
C ASP A 7 2.40 12.28 -11.53
N GLY A 8 2.10 11.20 -10.83
CA GLY A 8 2.85 9.97 -10.75
C GLY A 8 3.96 9.95 -9.71
N THR A 9 4.20 8.76 -9.14
CA THR A 9 5.52 8.43 -8.60
C THR A 9 6.52 8.52 -9.76
N GLY A 10 7.62 9.25 -9.59
CA GLY A 10 8.67 9.34 -10.60
C GLY A 10 9.19 7.95 -10.97
N PHE A 11 9.75 7.80 -12.19
CA PHE A 11 10.32 6.52 -12.63
C PHE A 11 11.27 5.93 -11.59
N GLY A 12 10.86 4.81 -10.99
CA GLY A 12 11.62 4.06 -10.00
C GLY A 12 11.52 4.55 -8.55
N GLU A 13 10.63 5.50 -8.27
CA GLU A 13 10.15 5.69 -6.91
C GLU A 13 9.26 4.51 -6.49
N THR A 14 9.32 4.13 -5.21
CA THR A 14 8.57 3.03 -4.64
C THR A 14 7.83 3.49 -3.40
N VAL A 15 6.57 3.08 -3.26
CA VAL A 15 5.83 3.28 -2.01
C VAL A 15 6.14 2.14 -1.05
N ARG A 16 6.42 2.47 0.20
CA ARG A 16 6.55 1.49 1.29
C ARG A 16 5.60 1.83 2.43
N VAL A 17 5.28 0.84 3.25
CA VAL A 17 4.49 1.00 4.46
C VAL A 17 5.34 0.71 5.69
N VAL A 18 5.27 1.59 6.67
CA VAL A 18 5.97 1.47 7.94
C VAL A 18 4.99 1.70 9.08
N GLY A 19 5.11 0.96 10.16
CA GLY A 19 4.12 0.96 11.23
C GLY A 19 4.61 0.41 12.54
N SER A 20 3.70 0.35 13.51
CA SER A 20 3.98 -0.08 14.88
C SER A 20 4.33 -1.56 15.01
N ASP A 21 3.83 -2.38 14.11
CA ASP A 21 4.07 -3.82 14.09
C ASP A 21 5.49 -4.17 13.60
N PRO A 22 6.15 -5.21 14.13
CA PRO A 22 7.46 -5.65 13.62
C PRO A 22 7.48 -6.05 12.14
N GLY A 23 6.40 -6.62 11.62
CA GLY A 23 6.22 -6.89 10.18
C GLY A 23 6.12 -5.64 9.33
N LEU A 24 5.83 -4.49 9.94
CA LEU A 24 5.86 -3.16 9.35
C LEU A 24 7.09 -2.34 9.77
N GLY A 25 8.11 -2.98 10.34
CA GLY A 25 9.38 -2.35 10.67
C GLY A 25 9.43 -1.60 12.00
N ALA A 26 8.37 -1.62 12.82
CA ALA A 26 8.34 -0.97 14.14
C ALA A 26 8.80 0.51 14.11
N TRP A 27 8.24 1.29 13.19
CA TRP A 27 8.56 2.69 12.92
C TRP A 27 9.99 2.98 12.42
N ASP A 28 10.72 1.97 11.96
CA ASP A 28 12.00 2.11 11.26
C ASP A 28 11.79 2.07 9.73
N PRO A 29 11.91 3.21 9.01
CA PRO A 29 11.69 3.25 7.56
C PRO A 29 12.65 2.37 6.76
N THR A 30 13.81 2.03 7.31
CA THR A 30 14.76 1.12 6.64
C THR A 30 14.25 -0.33 6.60
N LYS A 31 13.27 -0.64 7.45
CA LYS A 31 12.57 -1.94 7.54
C LYS A 31 11.12 -1.86 7.05
N ALA A 32 10.75 -0.75 6.40
CA ALA A 32 9.42 -0.59 5.83
C ALA A 32 9.14 -1.69 4.79
N LEU A 33 7.93 -2.24 4.83
CA LEU A 33 7.46 -3.22 3.86
C LEU A 33 7.30 -2.55 2.49
N SER A 34 7.93 -3.10 1.47
CA SER A 34 7.83 -2.57 0.10
C SER A 34 6.48 -2.94 -0.50
N LEU A 35 5.84 -1.97 -1.18
CA LEU A 35 4.67 -2.21 -1.99
C LEU A 35 5.08 -2.28 -3.46
N GLU A 36 4.24 -2.94 -4.25
CA GLU A 36 4.42 -3.12 -5.69
C GLU A 36 3.22 -2.53 -6.44
N THR A 37 3.48 -2.14 -7.69
CA THR A 37 2.49 -1.66 -8.65
C THR A 37 2.89 -2.17 -10.04
N ASN A 38 1.95 -2.16 -10.97
CA ASN A 38 2.18 -2.49 -12.39
C ASN A 38 1.32 -1.56 -13.26
N GLU A 39 1.41 -1.68 -14.59
CA GLU A 39 0.69 -0.80 -15.52
C GLU A 39 -0.84 -0.91 -15.39
N GLU A 40 -1.35 -2.09 -15.03
CA GLU A 40 -2.77 -2.41 -14.87
C GLU A 40 -3.35 -1.69 -13.63
N ILE A 41 -2.66 -1.84 -12.49
CA ILE A 41 -3.18 -1.38 -11.20
C ILE A 41 -2.75 0.04 -10.86
N PHE A 42 -1.74 0.61 -11.54
CA PHE A 42 -1.30 1.98 -11.28
C PHE A 42 -2.47 2.98 -11.39
N PRO A 43 -2.66 3.89 -10.40
CA PRO A 43 -1.72 4.28 -9.34
C PRO A 43 -1.86 3.52 -8.00
N CYS A 44 -2.52 2.35 -7.96
CA CYS A 44 -2.64 1.54 -6.74
C CYS A 44 -1.33 0.80 -6.42
N TRP A 45 -1.01 0.74 -5.13
CA TRP A 45 0.15 0.01 -4.59
C TRP A 45 -0.30 -1.05 -3.60
N VAL A 46 0.19 -2.28 -3.74
CA VAL A 46 -0.22 -3.45 -2.93
C VAL A 46 0.97 -4.14 -2.31
N SER A 47 0.78 -4.77 -1.15
CA SER A 47 1.81 -5.63 -0.57
C SER A 47 1.81 -6.98 -1.29
N PRO A 48 2.96 -7.48 -1.78
CA PRO A 48 3.01 -8.77 -2.48
C PRO A 48 2.78 -9.96 -1.54
N GLU A 49 3.08 -9.80 -0.25
CA GLU A 49 2.86 -10.81 0.78
C GLU A 49 2.09 -10.23 1.98
N PRO A 50 1.25 -11.04 2.65
CA PRO A 50 0.57 -10.61 3.88
C PRO A 50 1.56 -10.49 5.04
N ILE A 51 1.24 -9.60 5.98
CA ILE A 51 1.89 -9.58 7.30
C ILE A 51 1.05 -10.35 8.31
N PHE A 52 1.72 -10.97 9.28
CA PHE A 52 1.06 -11.65 10.40
C PHE A 52 1.12 -10.76 11.62
N VAL A 53 -0.05 -10.44 12.16
CA VAL A 53 -0.21 -9.59 13.35
C VAL A 53 -1.03 -10.35 14.39
N ASP A 54 -0.84 -10.02 15.67
CA ASP A 54 -1.59 -10.65 16.75
C ASP A 54 -3.09 -10.32 16.66
N LEU A 55 -3.95 -11.31 16.94
CA LEU A 55 -5.39 -11.11 16.97
C LEU A 55 -5.78 -10.07 18.02
N HIS A 56 -6.64 -9.14 17.65
CA HIS A 56 -7.05 -7.96 18.41
C HIS A 56 -5.95 -6.92 18.66
N ALA A 57 -4.80 -7.02 18.00
CA ALA A 57 -3.82 -5.94 18.02
C ALA A 57 -4.38 -4.69 17.32
N GLU A 58 -4.11 -3.53 17.90
CA GLU A 58 -4.24 -2.25 17.21
C GLU A 58 -2.92 -1.95 16.50
N VAL A 59 -2.98 -1.79 15.18
CA VAL A 59 -1.80 -1.53 14.35
C VAL A 59 -1.92 -0.13 13.77
N GLU A 60 -0.90 0.68 14.01
CA GLU A 60 -0.74 1.99 13.38
C GLU A 60 0.29 1.92 12.26
N TYR A 61 0.06 2.66 11.18
CA TYR A 61 0.96 2.67 10.04
C TYR A 61 0.88 3.97 9.25
N LYS A 62 1.87 4.16 8.38
CA LYS A 62 1.99 5.25 7.42
C LYS A 62 2.68 4.78 6.15
N TYR A 63 2.42 5.49 5.06
CA TYR A 63 3.14 5.29 3.81
C TYR A 63 4.34 6.24 3.69
N VAL A 64 5.40 5.76 3.06
CA VAL A 64 6.59 6.54 2.70
C VAL A 64 6.89 6.36 1.21
N LEU A 65 7.35 7.44 0.59
CA LEU A 65 7.90 7.43 -0.75
C LEU A 65 9.41 7.26 -0.66
N VAL A 66 9.95 6.29 -1.38
CA VAL A 66 11.37 5.96 -1.40
C VAL A 66 11.89 6.11 -2.84
N GLY A 67 13.03 6.76 -2.98
CA GLY A 67 13.69 6.94 -4.28
C GLY A 67 14.43 5.70 -4.77
N ASN A 68 14.90 5.76 -6.01
CA ASN A 68 15.72 4.71 -6.64
C ASN A 68 17.01 4.35 -5.86
N ASP A 69 17.54 5.30 -5.11
CA ASP A 69 18.73 5.12 -4.26
C ASP A 69 18.40 4.48 -2.90
N GLY A 70 17.14 4.10 -2.68
CA GLY A 70 16.64 3.55 -1.42
C GLY A 70 16.48 4.59 -0.31
N GLN A 71 16.70 5.89 -0.60
CA GLN A 71 16.51 6.95 0.38
C GLN A 71 15.04 7.35 0.48
N MET A 72 14.59 7.59 1.71
CA MET A 72 13.24 8.10 1.96
C MET A 72 13.14 9.55 1.44
N ILE A 73 12.19 9.78 0.53
CA ILE A 73 11.92 11.08 -0.06
C ILE A 73 10.92 11.85 0.80
N ALA A 74 9.78 11.22 1.13
CA ALA A 74 8.70 11.87 1.84
C ALA A 74 7.84 10.86 2.62
N TRP A 75 7.18 11.35 3.66
CA TRP A 75 6.03 10.68 4.26
C TRP A 75 4.75 11.02 3.49
N GLU A 76 3.73 10.18 3.63
CA GLU A 76 2.38 10.55 3.24
C GLU A 76 1.95 11.92 3.81
N GLN A 77 1.15 12.66 3.04
CA GLN A 77 0.63 13.96 3.47
C GLN A 77 -0.55 13.86 4.47
N TYR A 78 -0.94 12.65 4.85
CA TYR A 78 -1.99 12.41 5.83
C TYR A 78 -1.52 12.78 7.25
N THR A 79 -2.34 13.58 7.95
CA THR A 79 -2.06 14.01 9.33
C THR A 79 -2.43 12.91 10.33
N GLY A 80 -1.51 12.58 11.24
CA GLY A 80 -1.68 11.46 12.17
C GLY A 80 -1.40 10.10 11.52
N ASN A 81 -1.52 9.02 12.27
CA ASN A 81 -1.27 7.66 11.78
C ASN A 81 -2.58 7.00 11.33
N ARG A 82 -2.51 6.25 10.23
CA ARG A 82 -3.58 5.31 9.86
C ARG A 82 -3.59 4.19 10.88
N ARG A 83 -4.75 3.59 11.11
CA ARG A 83 -4.91 2.52 12.10
C ARG A 83 -5.94 1.49 11.68
N PHE A 84 -5.72 0.24 12.06
CA PHE A 84 -6.72 -0.82 12.00
C PHE A 84 -6.65 -1.70 13.23
N MET A 85 -7.73 -2.43 13.50
CA MET A 85 -7.79 -3.48 14.51
C MET A 85 -7.78 -4.84 13.81
N ALA A 86 -6.86 -5.71 14.18
CA ALA A 86 -6.74 -7.06 13.64
C ALA A 86 -7.87 -7.97 14.17
N SER A 87 -9.09 -7.78 13.68
CA SER A 87 -10.30 -8.46 14.18
C SER A 87 -10.65 -9.76 13.44
N GLY A 88 -9.99 -10.05 12.32
CA GLY A 88 -10.26 -11.22 11.48
C GLY A 88 -9.03 -12.12 11.34
N THR A 89 -9.26 -13.36 10.86
CA THR A 89 -8.17 -14.28 10.50
C THR A 89 -7.44 -13.86 9.23
N GLU A 90 -8.12 -13.14 8.35
CA GLU A 90 -7.57 -12.52 7.14
C GLU A 90 -8.30 -11.20 6.91
N MET A 91 -7.56 -10.15 6.58
CA MET A 91 -8.10 -8.81 6.35
C MET A 91 -7.31 -8.11 5.24
N THR A 92 -8.02 -7.52 4.28
CA THR A 92 -7.45 -6.63 3.28
C THR A 92 -7.68 -5.18 3.70
N ILE A 93 -6.62 -4.39 3.76
CA ILE A 93 -6.67 -2.97 4.13
C ILE A 93 -6.52 -2.11 2.87
N GLU A 94 -7.56 -1.33 2.58
CA GLU A 94 -7.63 -0.45 1.41
C GLU A 94 -7.71 1.02 1.86
N ASP A 95 -6.91 1.88 1.22
CA ASP A 95 -6.81 3.32 1.52
C ASP A 95 -6.95 4.18 0.24
N ASP A 96 -7.41 3.58 -0.85
CA ASP A 96 -7.50 4.15 -2.20
C ASP A 96 -8.94 4.46 -2.63
N GLU A 97 -9.86 4.54 -1.66
CA GLU A 97 -11.30 4.76 -1.90
C GLU A 97 -11.94 3.74 -2.86
N GLY A 98 -11.38 2.52 -2.96
CA GLY A 98 -11.91 1.43 -3.79
C GLY A 98 -11.42 1.45 -5.24
N LEU A 99 -10.45 2.30 -5.57
CA LEU A 99 -9.88 2.41 -6.92
C LEU A 99 -9.33 1.06 -7.44
N TYR A 100 -8.65 0.29 -6.59
CA TYR A 100 -8.11 -1.02 -6.94
C TYR A 100 -9.21 -1.97 -7.42
N ARG A 101 -10.34 -2.05 -6.70
CA ARG A 101 -11.47 -2.90 -7.07
C ARG A 101 -12.12 -2.44 -8.37
N ALA A 102 -12.23 -1.13 -8.58
CA ALA A 102 -12.78 -0.58 -9.81
C ALA A 102 -11.94 -0.94 -11.05
N LYS A 103 -10.60 -1.01 -10.90
CA LYS A 103 -9.70 -1.42 -11.98
C LYS A 103 -9.80 -2.91 -12.29
N MET A 104 -9.80 -3.77 -11.27
CA MET A 104 -9.94 -5.22 -11.44
C MET A 104 -11.27 -5.60 -12.13
N ASN A 105 -12.36 -4.90 -11.81
CA ASN A 105 -13.65 -5.18 -12.44
C ASN A 105 -13.76 -4.71 -13.90
N GLN A 106 -12.99 -3.70 -14.33
CA GLN A 106 -12.99 -3.26 -15.72
C GLN A 106 -12.27 -4.24 -16.64
N GLU A 107 -11.30 -4.99 -16.13
CA GLU A 107 -10.59 -6.03 -16.88
C GLU A 107 -11.50 -7.23 -17.17
N GLU A 108 -12.34 -7.65 -16.21
CA GLU A 108 -13.31 -8.73 -16.41
C GLU A 108 -14.31 -8.41 -17.53
N ASP A 109 -14.71 -7.14 -17.66
CA ASP A 109 -15.63 -6.68 -18.71
C ASP A 109 -14.94 -6.56 -20.09
N GLU A 110 -13.65 -6.21 -20.15
CA GLU A 110 -12.90 -6.08 -21.42
C GLU A 110 -12.46 -7.43 -22.00
N GLU A 111 -12.25 -8.47 -21.18
CA GLU A 111 -11.93 -9.83 -21.66
C GLU A 111 -13.14 -10.59 -22.24
N GLU A 112 -14.39 -10.18 -21.94
CA GLU A 112 -15.62 -10.83 -22.47
C GLU A 112 -15.99 -10.39 -23.90
N ASP A 113 -15.43 -9.28 -24.41
CA ASP A 113 -15.80 -8.70 -25.70
C ASP A 113 -14.95 -9.18 -26.91
N ASP A 114 -14.00 -10.11 -26.69
CA ASP A 114 -13.04 -10.61 -27.70
C ASP A 114 -13.36 -12.02 -28.29
N ASP A 115 -14.59 -12.53 -28.13
CA ASP A 115 -15.07 -13.84 -28.68
C ASP A 115 -16.01 -13.72 -29.92
#